data_AF-A0A921AZU8-F1
#
_entry.id   AF-A0A921AZU8-F1
#
_cell.length_a   1.000
_cell.length_b   1.000
_cell.length_c   1.000
_cell.angle_alpha   90.00
_cell.angle_beta   90.00
_cell.angle_gamma   90.00
#
_symmetry.space_group_name_H-M   'P 1'
#
loop_
_entity.id
_entity.type
_entity.pdbx_description
1 polymer ?
#
loop_
_entity_poly.entity_id
_entity_poly.type
_entity_poly.pdbx_seq_one_letter_code
_entity_poly.pdbx_strand_id
1 'polypeptide(L)'
;EKPKWVGEDVREVWEETMKMSDGTEYTTHLVNGLICQAQLTKISPNGKWIASSYRTETPAEDRLSIVTTQTAAFYNTETETTTIVSDYGESVGVHVTDDGIGFIGIGTLGISSGAVYDLNTGTDLGSTQDWVYDNYGIIIPAGYINYVSADGRFVLGTKAESSAGGVNFINWYIAPPVAK
;
A
#
# COMPACT_ATOMS: atom_id res chain seq x y z
N GLU A 1 14.42 23.10 -13.48
CA GLU A 1 14.46 22.24 -12.28
C GLU A 1 14.50 20.79 -12.74
N LYS A 2 15.23 19.90 -12.05
CA LYS A 2 15.19 18.47 -12.37
C LYS A 2 13.86 17.90 -11.86
N PRO A 3 13.25 16.93 -12.56
CA PRO A 3 12.03 16.28 -12.06
C PRO A 3 12.33 15.59 -10.71
N LYS A 4 11.49 15.85 -9.71
CA LYS A 4 11.50 15.13 -8.43
C LYS A 4 10.57 13.93 -8.50
N TRP A 5 10.97 12.84 -7.84
CA TRP A 5 10.18 11.61 -7.79
C TRP A 5 9.56 11.44 -6.41
N VAL A 6 8.34 10.90 -6.36
CA VAL A 6 7.77 10.43 -5.09
C VAL A 6 8.64 9.28 -4.58
N GLY A 7 9.15 9.40 -3.35
CA GLY A 7 10.10 8.47 -2.78
C GLY A 7 11.51 8.54 -3.37
N GLU A 8 11.93 9.71 -3.87
CA GLU A 8 13.30 9.94 -4.35
C GLU A 8 14.37 9.62 -3.28
N ASP A 9 14.02 9.78 -2.00
CA ASP A 9 14.88 9.49 -0.84
C ASP A 9 15.26 8.01 -0.71
N VAL A 10 14.45 7.10 -1.27
CA VAL A 10 14.67 5.64 -1.26
C VAL A 10 14.85 5.06 -2.66
N ARG A 11 14.96 5.90 -3.69
CA ARG A 11 14.99 5.46 -5.08
C ARG A 11 16.40 5.10 -5.51
N GLU A 12 16.58 3.88 -5.99
CA GLU A 12 17.85 3.39 -6.55
C GLU A 12 17.63 2.92 -7.98
N VAL A 13 18.55 3.29 -8.88
CA VAL A 13 18.52 2.87 -10.30
C VAL A 13 19.90 2.45 -10.72
N TRP A 14 19.98 1.31 -11.40
CA TRP A 14 21.22 0.80 -11.97
C TRP A 14 20.98 0.13 -13.31
N GLU A 15 22.03 0.04 -14.12
CA GLU A 15 22.02 -0.73 -15.36
C GLU A 15 22.27 -2.21 -15.07
N GLU A 16 21.58 -3.07 -15.80
CA GLU A 16 21.70 -4.51 -15.69
C GLU A 16 21.66 -5.17 -17.07
N THR A 17 22.48 -6.21 -17.25
CA THR A 17 22.49 -7.01 -18.48
C THR A 17 21.49 -8.15 -18.38
N MET A 18 20.47 -8.11 -19.21
CA MET A 18 19.40 -9.09 -19.32
C MET A 18 19.50 -9.88 -20.63
N LYS A 19 18.72 -10.95 -20.76
CA LYS A 19 18.69 -11.82 -21.93
C LYS A 19 17.30 -11.85 -22.55
N MET A 20 17.25 -11.84 -23.87
CA MET A 20 16.06 -12.20 -24.65
C MET A 20 15.89 -13.73 -24.67
N SER A 21 14.71 -14.20 -25.06
CA SER A 21 14.42 -15.63 -25.17
C SER A 21 15.30 -16.38 -26.20
N ASP A 22 15.87 -15.66 -27.16
CA ASP A 22 16.83 -16.18 -28.14
C ASP A 22 18.29 -16.17 -27.65
N GLY A 23 18.53 -15.71 -26.42
CA GLY A 23 19.85 -15.60 -25.80
C GLY A 23 20.60 -14.30 -26.07
N THR A 24 20.05 -13.38 -26.88
CA THR A 24 20.67 -12.08 -27.14
C THR A 24 20.66 -11.22 -25.88
N GLU A 25 21.80 -10.64 -25.53
CA GLU A 25 21.92 -9.75 -24.37
C GLU A 25 21.47 -8.32 -24.69
N TYR A 26 20.85 -7.66 -23.72
CA TYR A 26 20.51 -6.25 -23.77
C TYR A 26 20.72 -5.60 -22.41
N THR A 27 21.03 -4.31 -22.40
CA THR A 27 21.12 -3.52 -21.16
C THR A 27 19.77 -2.88 -20.88
N THR A 28 19.30 -3.00 -19.65
CA THR A 28 18.10 -2.32 -19.14
C THR A 28 18.40 -1.64 -17.81
N HIS A 29 17.49 -0.81 -17.34
CA HIS A 29 17.55 -0.26 -15.99
C HIS A 29 16.64 -1.06 -15.06
N LEU A 30 17.13 -1.39 -13.87
CA LEU A 30 16.32 -1.87 -12.76
C LEU A 30 16.16 -0.76 -11.73
N VAL A 31 15.05 -0.81 -11.01
CA VAL A 31 14.67 0.24 -10.07
C VAL A 31 14.18 -0.36 -8.76
N ASN A 32 14.80 0.06 -7.66
CA ASN A 32 14.17 -0.02 -6.35
C ASN A 32 13.50 1.33 -6.06
N GLY A 33 12.26 1.31 -5.59
CA GLY A 33 11.57 2.56 -5.28
C GLY A 33 10.07 2.41 -5.13
N LEU A 34 9.41 3.55 -4.98
CA LEU A 34 7.97 3.59 -4.82
C LEU A 34 7.22 3.32 -6.12
N ILE A 35 6.20 2.49 -6.01
CA ILE A 35 5.21 2.24 -7.06
C ILE A 35 3.82 2.61 -6.54
N CYS A 36 3.04 3.27 -7.37
CA CYS A 36 1.66 3.61 -7.03
C CYS A 36 0.77 3.44 -8.25
N GLN A 37 -0.41 2.88 -8.03
CA GLN A 37 -1.49 2.98 -9.00
C GLN A 37 -2.23 4.30 -8.77
N ALA A 38 -2.60 5.00 -9.85
CA ALA A 38 -3.35 6.25 -9.76
C ALA A 38 -4.80 5.98 -9.31
N GLN A 39 -5.00 5.85 -8.00
CA GLN A 39 -6.30 5.62 -7.37
C GLN A 39 -6.60 6.75 -6.38
N LEU A 40 -7.87 7.16 -6.32
CA LEU A 40 -8.34 8.29 -5.50
C LEU A 40 -8.07 8.11 -4.00
N THR A 41 -7.88 6.88 -3.52
CA THR A 41 -7.70 6.57 -2.10
C THR A 41 -6.25 6.65 -1.62
N LYS A 42 -5.29 6.90 -2.52
CA LYS A 42 -3.85 6.84 -2.23
C LYS A 42 -3.28 8.13 -1.64
N ILE A 43 -3.99 9.24 -1.72
CA ILE A 43 -3.50 10.54 -1.25
C ILE A 43 -4.37 10.98 -0.08
N SER A 44 -3.74 11.43 1.01
CA SER A 44 -4.48 11.98 2.14
C SER A 44 -5.26 13.23 1.71
N PRO A 45 -6.41 13.54 2.32
CA PRO A 45 -7.24 14.69 1.94
C PRO A 45 -6.48 16.02 1.79
N ASN A 46 -5.48 16.29 2.64
CA ASN A 46 -4.66 17.50 2.58
C ASN A 46 -3.43 17.39 1.65
N GLY A 47 -3.18 16.22 1.04
CA GLY A 47 -2.04 15.98 0.17
C GLY A 47 -0.70 15.74 0.87
N LYS A 48 -0.68 15.69 2.21
CA LYS A 48 0.54 15.47 3.02
C LYS A 48 1.12 14.08 2.82
N TRP A 49 0.27 13.07 2.70
CA TRP A 49 0.70 11.68 2.63
C TRP A 49 0.25 11.01 1.34
N ILE A 50 1.13 10.18 0.79
CA ILE A 50 0.87 9.33 -0.37
C ILE A 50 1.13 7.88 0.04
N ALA A 51 0.08 7.07 0.06
CA ALA A 51 0.15 5.62 0.22
C ALA A 51 0.66 4.99 -1.09
N SER A 52 1.63 4.10 -0.97
CA SER A 52 2.35 3.49 -2.08
C SER A 52 2.81 2.09 -1.68
N SER A 53 3.71 1.50 -2.47
CA SER A 53 4.44 0.32 -2.07
C SER A 53 5.87 0.47 -2.54
N TYR A 54 6.81 0.06 -1.70
CA TYR A 54 8.20 -0.02 -2.08
C TYR A 54 8.43 -1.35 -2.80
N ARG A 55 8.86 -1.27 -4.06
CA ARG A 55 9.21 -2.42 -4.88
C ARG A 55 10.73 -2.53 -4.97
N THR A 56 11.21 -3.77 -4.87
CA THR A 56 12.57 -4.10 -5.29
C THR A 56 12.55 -4.94 -6.56
N GLU A 57 13.58 -4.77 -7.39
CA GLU A 57 13.76 -5.49 -8.64
C GLU A 57 15.08 -6.27 -8.60
N THR A 58 15.06 -7.53 -9.01
CA THR A 58 16.26 -8.37 -9.10
C THR A 58 16.16 -9.27 -10.32
N PRO A 59 17.20 -9.41 -11.15
CA PRO A 59 17.18 -10.38 -12.24
C PRO A 59 16.91 -11.77 -11.72
N ALA A 60 16.03 -12.52 -12.39
CA ALA A 60 15.95 -13.95 -12.19
C ALA A 60 17.30 -14.61 -12.55
N GLU A 61 17.52 -15.82 -12.05
CA GLU A 61 18.78 -16.55 -12.27
C GLU A 61 19.08 -16.75 -13.77
N ASP A 62 18.04 -16.95 -14.58
CA ASP A 62 18.13 -17.08 -16.05
C ASP A 62 18.35 -15.75 -16.79
N ARG A 63 18.17 -14.61 -16.09
CA ARG A 63 18.17 -13.25 -16.64
C ARG A 63 17.16 -13.02 -17.77
N LEU A 64 16.15 -13.87 -17.88
CA LEU A 64 15.05 -13.73 -18.85
C LEU A 64 13.87 -12.93 -18.26
N SER A 65 13.81 -12.81 -16.93
CA SER A 65 12.75 -12.11 -16.22
C SER A 65 13.28 -11.35 -15.01
N ILE A 66 12.47 -10.41 -14.51
CA ILE A 66 12.75 -9.63 -13.30
C ILE A 66 11.85 -10.16 -12.19
N VAL A 67 12.46 -10.57 -11.09
CA VAL A 67 11.77 -10.90 -9.85
C VAL A 67 11.52 -9.60 -9.10
N THR A 68 10.27 -9.38 -8.69
CA THR A 68 9.88 -8.19 -7.93
C THR A 68 9.33 -8.56 -6.58
N THR A 69 9.73 -7.85 -5.53
CA THR A 69 9.04 -7.90 -4.22
C THR A 69 8.34 -6.57 -3.96
N GLN A 70 7.35 -6.56 -3.08
CA GLN A 70 6.58 -5.35 -2.78
C GLN A 70 6.16 -5.34 -1.32
N THR A 71 6.41 -4.22 -0.64
CA THR A 71 5.98 -3.98 0.74
C THR A 71 5.29 -2.63 0.85
N ALA A 72 4.42 -2.45 1.85
CA ALA A 72 3.72 -1.21 2.05
C ALA A 72 4.69 -0.05 2.32
N ALA A 73 4.42 1.11 1.72
CA ALA A 73 5.22 2.30 1.93
C ALA A 73 4.36 3.56 1.83
N PHE A 74 4.80 4.62 2.50
CA PHE A 74 4.08 5.87 2.61
C PHE A 74 5.06 7.04 2.50
N TYR A 75 4.77 7.98 1.59
CA TYR A 75 5.60 9.14 1.35
C TYR A 75 4.96 10.39 1.96
N ASN A 76 5.75 11.15 2.70
CA ASN A 76 5.37 12.42 3.27
C ASN A 76 5.84 13.56 2.36
N THR A 77 4.90 14.31 1.78
CA THR A 77 5.19 15.36 0.80
C THR A 77 5.77 16.63 1.43
N GLU A 78 5.56 16.86 2.73
CA GLU A 78 6.09 18.03 3.44
C GLU A 78 7.56 17.85 3.82
N THR A 79 7.95 16.62 4.19
CA THR A 79 9.32 16.29 4.61
C THR A 79 10.16 15.66 3.50
N GLU A 80 9.51 15.26 2.39
CA GLU A 80 10.11 14.52 1.29
C GLU A 80 10.77 13.20 1.72
N THR A 81 10.16 12.50 2.69
CA THR A 81 10.66 11.22 3.22
C THR A 81 9.67 10.07 3.06
N THR A 82 10.20 8.86 2.95
CA THR A 82 9.46 7.62 2.79
C THR A 82 9.55 6.76 4.05
N THR A 83 8.40 6.28 4.52
CA THR A 83 8.31 5.20 5.51
C THR A 83 7.99 3.90 4.80
N ILE A 84 8.88 2.92 4.87
CA ILE A 84 8.68 1.56 4.37
C ILE A 84 8.28 0.68 5.56
N VAL A 85 7.12 0.05 5.49
CA VAL A 85 6.61 -0.83 6.56
C VAL A 85 6.84 -2.28 6.13
N SER A 86 7.91 -2.90 6.63
CA SER A 86 8.35 -4.25 6.25
C SER A 86 7.80 -5.39 7.11
N ASP A 87 7.09 -5.06 8.19
CA ASP A 87 6.67 -6.03 9.22
C ASP A 87 5.65 -7.06 8.70
N TYR A 88 5.04 -6.78 7.56
CA TYR A 88 3.92 -7.53 6.98
C TYR A 88 4.30 -8.42 5.79
N GLY A 89 5.59 -8.51 5.45
CA GLY A 89 6.02 -9.19 4.24
C GLY A 89 5.42 -8.56 2.97
N GLU A 90 4.90 -9.40 2.07
CA GLU A 90 4.23 -8.91 0.86
C GLU A 90 2.98 -8.09 1.21
N SER A 91 3.03 -6.80 0.92
CA SER A 91 1.99 -5.86 1.36
C SER A 91 1.96 -4.60 0.49
N VAL A 92 0.86 -3.84 0.61
CA VAL A 92 0.64 -2.60 -0.12
C VAL A 92 0.05 -1.52 0.79
N GLY A 93 0.52 -0.28 0.66
CA GLY A 93 -0.15 0.87 1.28
C GLY A 93 -1.45 1.14 0.54
N VAL A 94 -2.60 0.99 1.21
CA VAL A 94 -3.94 1.09 0.62
C VAL A 94 -4.46 2.52 0.68
N HIS A 95 -4.39 3.12 1.87
CA HIS A 95 -4.90 4.46 2.18
C HIS A 95 -4.07 5.09 3.30
N VAL A 96 -4.11 6.41 3.42
CA VAL A 96 -3.45 7.16 4.48
C VAL A 96 -4.24 8.41 4.82
N THR A 97 -4.37 8.70 6.12
CA THR A 97 -5.06 9.90 6.63
C THR A 97 -4.11 11.08 6.79
N ASP A 98 -4.66 12.28 6.97
CA ASP A 98 -3.90 13.53 7.14
C ASP A 98 -2.98 13.51 8.36
N ASP A 99 -3.42 12.84 9.43
CA ASP A 99 -2.68 12.65 10.68
C ASP A 99 -1.68 11.49 10.63
N GLY A 100 -1.50 10.83 9.49
CA GLY A 100 -0.44 9.82 9.30
C GLY A 100 -0.81 8.41 9.75
N ILE A 101 -2.09 8.06 9.76
CA ILE A 101 -2.52 6.67 9.94
C ILE A 101 -2.50 5.97 8.58
N GLY A 102 -1.57 5.04 8.41
CA GLY A 102 -1.41 4.22 7.21
C GLY A 102 -2.23 2.94 7.29
N PHE A 103 -3.04 2.69 6.26
CA PHE A 103 -3.80 1.46 6.10
C PHE A 103 -3.11 0.55 5.10
N ILE A 104 -2.83 -0.67 5.52
CA ILE A 104 -2.01 -1.64 4.80
C ILE A 104 -2.89 -2.81 4.37
N GLY A 105 -2.77 -3.21 3.10
CA GLY A 105 -3.32 -4.45 2.58
C GLY A 105 -2.25 -5.53 2.58
N ILE A 106 -2.57 -6.69 3.15
CA ILE A 106 -1.67 -7.85 3.19
C ILE A 106 -1.84 -8.66 1.91
N GLY A 107 -0.73 -8.88 1.21
CA GLY A 107 -0.66 -9.43 -0.14
C GLY A 107 -0.57 -8.36 -1.24
N THR A 108 -0.02 -8.75 -2.39
CA THR A 108 0.13 -7.89 -3.57
C THR A 108 -0.97 -8.13 -4.62
N LEU A 109 -1.43 -9.38 -4.72
CA LEU A 109 -2.52 -9.83 -5.58
C LEU A 109 -3.61 -10.48 -4.71
N GLY A 110 -4.80 -9.89 -4.68
CA GLY A 110 -5.93 -10.42 -3.90
C GLY A 110 -5.80 -10.16 -2.39
N ILE A 111 -5.74 -8.88 -2.01
CA ILE A 111 -5.69 -8.43 -0.61
C ILE A 111 -6.86 -9.04 0.16
N SER A 112 -6.56 -9.80 1.22
CA SER A 112 -7.58 -10.53 1.99
C SER A 112 -7.71 -10.06 3.44
N SER A 113 -6.69 -9.36 3.94
CA SER A 113 -6.65 -8.80 5.29
C SER A 113 -5.89 -7.47 5.27
N GLY A 114 -6.01 -6.71 6.35
CA GLY A 114 -5.33 -5.43 6.48
C GLY A 114 -4.82 -5.17 7.88
N ALA A 115 -3.81 -4.32 7.94
CA ALA A 115 -3.18 -3.82 9.15
C ALA A 115 -3.18 -2.29 9.16
N VAL A 116 -2.98 -1.70 10.34
CA VAL A 116 -2.96 -0.25 10.51
C VAL A 116 -1.69 0.17 11.22
N TYR A 117 -1.08 1.25 10.77
CA TYR A 117 0.24 1.68 11.22
C TYR A 117 0.27 3.20 11.45
N ASP A 118 0.82 3.65 12.57
CA ASP A 118 1.07 5.07 12.81
C ASP A 118 2.43 5.44 12.23
N LEU A 119 2.41 6.23 11.16
CA LEU A 119 3.61 6.64 10.41
C LEU A 119 4.45 7.67 11.15
N ASN A 120 3.86 8.43 12.09
CA ASN A 120 4.61 9.45 12.81
C ASN A 120 5.45 8.85 13.94
N THR A 121 4.92 7.81 14.58
CA THR A 121 5.59 7.15 15.72
C THR A 121 6.30 5.87 15.32
N GLY A 122 5.99 5.31 14.14
CA GLY A 122 6.52 4.02 13.71
C GLY A 122 5.92 2.86 14.51
N THR A 123 4.61 2.95 14.82
CA THR A 123 3.94 2.00 15.71
C THR A 123 2.91 1.18 14.95
N ASP A 124 2.95 -0.14 15.15
CA ASP A 124 1.90 -1.05 14.73
C ASP A 124 0.63 -0.86 15.58
N LEU A 125 -0.49 -0.53 14.93
CA LEU A 125 -1.81 -0.35 15.56
C LEU A 125 -2.69 -1.60 15.45
N GLY A 126 -2.15 -2.71 14.94
CA GLY A 126 -2.82 -4.00 14.86
C GLY A 126 -3.63 -4.19 13.58
N SER A 127 -4.60 -5.11 13.65
CA SER A 127 -5.43 -5.43 12.50
C SER A 127 -6.43 -4.32 12.19
N THR A 128 -6.99 -4.35 10.98
CA THR A 128 -8.13 -3.48 10.62
C THR A 128 -9.30 -3.61 11.60
N GLN A 129 -9.53 -4.80 12.14
CA GLN A 129 -10.61 -5.08 13.08
C GLN A 129 -10.34 -4.44 14.44
N ASP A 130 -9.11 -4.58 14.95
CA ASP A 130 -8.70 -3.99 16.23
C ASP A 130 -8.81 -2.47 16.16
N TRP A 131 -8.25 -1.87 15.11
CA TRP A 131 -8.31 -0.42 14.93
C TRP A 131 -9.74 0.10 14.82
N VAL A 132 -10.62 -0.59 14.08
CA VAL A 132 -12.04 -0.19 13.97
C VAL A 132 -12.78 -0.34 15.31
N TYR A 133 -12.49 -1.41 16.05
CA TYR A 133 -13.09 -1.60 17.38
C TYR A 133 -12.65 -0.50 18.34
N ASP A 134 -11.36 -0.17 18.38
CA ASP A 134 -10.80 0.84 19.27
C ASP A 134 -11.30 2.25 18.95
N ASN A 135 -11.51 2.58 17.66
CA ASN A 135 -11.93 3.92 17.23
C ASN A 135 -13.45 4.12 17.22
N TYR A 136 -14.23 3.08 16.90
CA TYR A 136 -15.67 3.19 16.69
C TYR A 136 -16.52 2.32 17.62
N GLY A 137 -15.92 1.37 18.35
CA GLY A 137 -16.64 0.38 19.15
C GLY A 137 -17.47 -0.60 18.30
N ILE A 138 -17.13 -0.76 17.03
CA ILE A 138 -17.88 -1.57 16.06
C ILE A 138 -17.09 -2.84 15.72
N ILE A 139 -17.76 -3.98 15.75
CA ILE A 139 -17.20 -5.24 15.24
C ILE A 139 -17.51 -5.31 13.75
N ILE A 140 -16.45 -5.41 12.94
CA ILE A 140 -16.53 -5.59 11.49
C ILE A 140 -16.09 -7.00 11.09
N PRO A 141 -16.46 -7.48 9.88
CA PRO A 141 -15.86 -8.69 9.34
C PRO A 141 -14.35 -8.54 9.08
N ALA A 142 -13.69 -9.66 8.81
CA ALA A 142 -12.32 -9.69 8.27
C ALA A 142 -12.19 -8.81 7.00
N GLY A 143 -11.00 -8.30 6.70
CA GLY A 143 -10.75 -7.47 5.53
C GLY A 143 -9.77 -6.33 5.78
N TYR A 144 -9.79 -5.35 4.90
CA TYR A 144 -8.94 -4.16 4.92
C TYR A 144 -9.74 -2.89 4.64
N ILE A 145 -9.22 -1.74 5.10
CA ILE A 145 -9.81 -0.43 4.84
C ILE A 145 -9.31 0.13 3.51
N ASN A 146 -10.25 0.56 2.67
CA ASN A 146 -9.97 1.23 1.40
C ASN A 146 -9.84 2.75 1.57
N TYR A 147 -10.59 3.33 2.49
CA TYR A 147 -10.72 4.78 2.63
C TYR A 147 -11.31 5.15 3.98
N VAL A 148 -10.82 6.24 4.57
CA VAL A 148 -11.40 6.95 5.70
C VAL A 148 -11.63 8.40 5.29
N SER A 149 -12.81 8.96 5.59
CA SER A 149 -13.08 10.37 5.32
C SER A 149 -12.19 11.29 6.15
N ALA A 150 -11.95 12.51 5.65
CA ALA A 150 -11.08 13.48 6.34
C ALA A 150 -11.51 13.80 7.78
N ASP A 151 -12.80 13.69 8.08
CA ASP A 151 -13.38 13.87 9.41
C ASP A 151 -13.46 12.57 10.24
N GLY A 152 -12.95 11.46 9.71
CA GLY A 152 -12.97 10.13 10.34
C GLY A 152 -14.35 9.49 10.46
N ARG A 153 -15.43 10.13 9.98
CA ARG A 153 -16.81 9.64 10.23
C ARG A 153 -17.25 8.52 9.30
N PHE A 154 -16.67 8.43 8.11
CA PHE A 154 -17.01 7.44 7.11
C PHE A 154 -15.81 6.54 6.83
N VAL A 155 -16.01 5.23 6.94
CA VAL A 155 -14.99 4.22 6.62
C VAL A 155 -15.54 3.33 5.54
N LEU A 156 -14.75 3.06 4.50
CA LEU A 156 -15.05 2.08 3.46
C LEU A 156 -14.04 0.95 3.55
N GLY A 157 -14.51 -0.29 3.58
CA GLY A 157 -13.64 -1.47 3.62
C GLY A 157 -14.13 -2.59 2.73
N THR A 158 -13.25 -3.55 2.50
CA THR A 158 -13.50 -4.72 1.67
C THR A 158 -13.09 -5.98 2.42
N LYS A 159 -13.96 -6.99 2.38
CA LYS A 159 -13.70 -8.35 2.82
C LYS A 159 -13.48 -9.23 1.59
N ALA A 160 -12.43 -10.03 1.61
CA ALA A 160 -12.30 -11.17 0.70
C ALA A 160 -12.99 -12.41 1.31
N GLU A 161 -13.81 -13.10 0.52
CA GLU A 161 -14.51 -14.32 0.93
C GLU A 161 -14.37 -15.41 -0.13
N SER A 162 -13.91 -16.59 0.28
CA SER A 162 -13.79 -17.75 -0.59
C SER A 162 -15.17 -18.29 -0.99
N SER A 163 -15.33 -18.60 -2.28
CA SER A 163 -16.54 -19.20 -2.84
C SER A 163 -16.20 -20.30 -3.84
N ALA A 164 -17.20 -21.09 -4.25
CA ALA A 164 -17.01 -22.17 -5.23
C ALA A 164 -16.49 -21.69 -6.60
N GLY A 165 -16.64 -20.41 -6.93
CA GLY A 165 -16.18 -19.81 -8.19
C GLY A 165 -14.92 -18.95 -8.07
N GLY A 166 -14.27 -18.91 -6.90
CA GLY A 166 -13.11 -18.05 -6.62
C GLY A 166 -13.32 -17.12 -5.43
N VAL A 167 -12.54 -16.04 -5.36
CA VAL A 167 -12.62 -15.06 -4.26
C VAL A 167 -13.63 -13.96 -4.61
N ASN A 168 -14.61 -13.75 -3.75
CA ASN A 168 -15.55 -12.64 -3.81
C ASN A 168 -15.07 -11.49 -2.93
N PHE A 169 -15.18 -10.26 -3.43
CA PHE A 169 -14.88 -9.04 -2.67
C PHE A 169 -16.17 -8.36 -2.26
N ILE A 170 -16.43 -8.32 -0.95
CA ILE A 170 -17.64 -7.75 -0.36
C ILE A 170 -17.28 -6.41 0.28
N ASN A 171 -17.93 -5.35 -0.19
CA ASN A 171 -17.73 -4.01 0.38
C ASN A 171 -18.62 -3.78 1.59
N TRP A 172 -18.10 -3.07 2.58
CA TRP A 172 -18.82 -2.62 3.77
C TRP A 172 -18.45 -1.17 4.09
N TYR A 173 -19.30 -0.52 4.89
CA TYR A 173 -19.04 0.85 5.32
C TYR A 173 -19.47 1.08 6.77
N ILE A 174 -18.83 2.07 7.40
CA ILE A 174 -19.23 2.66 8.68
C ILE A 174 -19.65 4.09 8.39
N ALA A 175 -20.80 4.50 8.94
CA ALA A 175 -21.31 5.86 8.82
C ALA A 175 -22.10 6.23 10.08
N PRO A 176 -22.19 7.54 10.41
CA PRO A 176 -23.06 8.00 11.48
C PRO A 176 -24.53 7.64 11.19
N PRO A 177 -25.37 7.45 12.24
CA PRO A 177 -26.80 7.30 12.04
C PRO A 177 -27.36 8.54 11.34
N VAL A 178 -28.33 8.33 10.45
CA VAL A 178 -29.06 9.44 9.83
C VAL A 178 -29.74 10.23 10.95
N ALA A 179 -29.48 11.54 11.00
CA ALA A 179 -30.17 12.43 11.94
C ALA A 179 -31.68 12.27 11.75
N LYS A 180 -32.40 12.00 12.84
CA LYS A 180 -33.87 11.96 12.84
C LYS A 180 -34.45 13.37 12.77
#